data_AF-A0A6P0NI70-F1
#
_entry.id   AF-A0A6P0NI70-F1
#
_cell.length_a   1.000
_cell.length_b   1.000
_cell.length_c   1.000
_cell.angle_alpha   90.00
_cell.angle_beta   90.00
_cell.angle_gamma   90.00
#
_symmetry.space_group_name_H-M   'P 1'
#
loop_
_entity.id
_entity.type
_entity.pdbx_description
1 polymer ?
#
loop_
_entity_poly.entity_id
_entity_poly.type
_entity_poly.pdbx_seq_one_letter_code
_entity_poly.pdbx_strand_id
1 'polypeptide(L)' 'MPEYVPLSHQQVRCPHCGALADRYHLDLSQFSAQIAQRCAADDVVTRTVCDRCDYLMVLCTQSDVVVDAYMAGF' A
#
# COMPACT_ATOMS: atom_id res chain seq x y z
N MET A 1 -15.17 -6.66 4.51
CA MET A 1 -13.89 -6.13 4.03
C MET A 1 -12.83 -6.69 4.96
N PRO A 2 -11.76 -7.36 4.51
CA PRO A 2 -10.78 -7.89 5.46
C PRO A 2 -10.19 -6.69 6.21
N GLU A 3 -10.35 -6.66 7.52
CA GLU A 3 -9.69 -5.70 8.39
C GLU A 3 -8.21 -6.10 8.44
N TYR A 4 -7.42 -5.60 7.48
CA TYR A 4 -5.98 -5.79 7.54
C TYR A 4 -5.44 -5.07 8.77
N VAL A 5 -4.66 -5.76 9.58
CA VAL A 5 -4.04 -5.19 10.77
C VAL A 5 -2.67 -4.62 10.37
N PRO A 6 -2.48 -3.29 10.39
CA PRO A 6 -1.19 -2.69 10.10
C PRO A 6 -0.18 -3.01 11.20
N LEU A 7 1.00 -3.49 10.79
CA LEU A 7 2.17 -3.59 11.65
C LEU A 7 2.66 -2.21 12.08
N SER A 8 2.54 -1.23 11.19
CA SER A 8 2.81 0.17 11.51
C SER A 8 2.03 1.12 10.61
N HIS A 9 1.79 2.32 11.10
CA HIS A 9 1.10 3.40 10.41
C HIS A 9 1.94 4.67 10.44
N GLN A 10 2.00 5.36 9.31
CA GLN A 10 2.75 6.60 9.13
C GLN A 10 1.96 7.56 8.24
N GLN A 11 2.08 8.85 8.49
CA GLN A 11 1.52 9.87 7.60
C GLN A 11 2.61 10.37 6.65
N VAL A 12 2.31 10.34 5.35
CA VAL A 12 3.19 10.80 4.28
C VAL A 12 2.46 11.82 3.41
N ARG A 13 3.20 12.59 2.62
CA ARG A 13 2.58 13.45 1.61
C ARG A 13 2.22 12.62 0.38
N CYS A 14 0.98 12.73 -0.07
CA CYS A 14 0.51 12.11 -1.30
C CYS A 14 1.35 12.62 -2.48
N PRO A 15 1.96 11.73 -3.29
CA PRO A 15 2.73 12.14 -4.46
C PRO A 15 1.85 12.76 -5.55
N HIS A 16 0.54 12.51 -5.53
CA HIS A 16 -0.39 13.03 -6.53
C HIS A 16 -0.92 14.44 -6.20
N CYS A 17 -1.39 14.68 -4.97
CA CYS A 17 -2.05 15.93 -4.60
C CYS A 17 -1.33 16.74 -3.50
N GLY A 18 -0.25 16.21 -2.91
CA GLY A 18 0.51 16.86 -1.83
C GLY A 18 -0.20 16.91 -0.46
N ALA A 19 -1.43 16.42 -0.36
CA ALA A 19 -2.15 16.28 0.91
C ALA A 19 -1.57 15.16 1.79
N LEU A 20 -2.04 15.07 3.03
CA LEU A 20 -1.67 13.95 3.90
C LEU A 20 -2.31 12.67 3.38
N ALA A 21 -1.53 11.61 3.39
CA ALA A 21 -1.88 10.27 3.01
C ALA A 21 -1.41 9.32 4.10
N ASP A 22 -2.18 8.28 4.36
CA ASP A 22 -1.86 7.26 5.35
C ASP A 22 -1.13 6.10 4.69
N ARG A 23 0.05 5.80 5.22
CA ARG A 23 0.89 4.68 4.81
C ARG A 23 0.84 3.61 5.90
N TYR A 24 0.47 2.42 5.50
CA TYR A 24 0.37 1.24 6.34
C TYR A 24 1.39 0.20 5.89
N HIS A 25 2.16 -0.35 6.84
CA HIS A 25 2.95 -1.55 6.60
C HIS A 25 2.14 -2.76 7.05
N LEU A 26 1.93 -3.68 6.15
CA LEU A 26 1.01 -4.80 6.29
C LEU A 26 1.78 -6.09 6.05
N ASP A 27 1.51 -7.10 6.85
CA ASP A 27 2.14 -8.41 6.69
C ASP A 27 1.65 -9.09 5.41
N LEU A 28 2.57 -9.63 4.61
CA LEU A 28 2.25 -10.29 3.35
C LEU A 28 1.27 -11.46 3.54
N SER A 29 1.34 -12.14 4.69
CA SER A 29 0.44 -13.27 5.03
C SER A 29 -1.03 -12.87 5.12
N GLN A 30 -1.33 -11.58 5.34
CA GLN A 30 -2.70 -11.07 5.38
C GLN A 30 -3.27 -10.80 3.98
N PHE A 31 -2.43 -10.76 2.95
CA PHE A 31 -2.85 -10.55 1.57
C PHE A 31 -3.14 -11.86 0.82
N SER A 32 -3.78 -11.72 -0.33
CA SER A 32 -4.05 -12.87 -1.20
C SER A 32 -2.77 -13.48 -1.74
N ALA A 33 -2.81 -14.77 -2.07
CA ALA A 33 -1.69 -15.50 -2.66
C ALA A 33 -1.13 -14.84 -3.94
N GLN A 34 -1.96 -14.06 -4.66
CA GLN A 34 -1.53 -13.30 -5.84
C GLN A 34 -0.52 -12.20 -5.48
N ILE A 35 -0.74 -11.49 -4.37
CA ILE A 35 0.17 -10.45 -3.88
C ILE A 35 1.44 -11.11 -3.32
N ALA A 36 1.29 -12.21 -2.57
CA ALA A 36 2.42 -12.99 -2.07
C ALA A 36 3.34 -13.49 -3.19
N GLN A 37 2.77 -13.93 -4.32
CA GLN A 37 3.56 -14.37 -5.47
C GLN A 37 4.33 -13.21 -6.13
N ARG A 38 3.81 -11.97 -6.09
CA ARG A 38 4.49 -10.78 -6.64
C ARG A 38 5.55 -10.23 -5.70
N CYS A 39 5.30 -10.31 -4.40
CA CYS A 39 6.22 -9.94 -3.33
C CYS A 39 6.98 -11.15 -2.78
N ALA A 40 7.38 -12.12 -3.61
CA ALA A 40 7.96 -13.38 -3.13
C ALA A 40 9.26 -13.23 -2.32
N ALA A 41 9.93 -12.07 -2.43
CA ALA A 41 11.12 -11.73 -1.66
C ALA A 41 10.84 -10.89 -0.40
N ASP A 42 9.56 -10.59 -0.12
CA ASP A 42 9.12 -9.56 0.82
C ASP A 42 8.09 -10.11 1.80
N ASP A 43 8.34 -9.98 3.10
CA ASP A 43 7.36 -10.37 4.13
C ASP A 43 6.37 -9.22 4.47
N VAL A 44 6.66 -8.01 4.00
CA VAL A 44 5.89 -6.80 4.33
C VAL A 44 5.57 -5.99 3.09
N VAL A 45 4.32 -5.58 2.99
CA VAL A 45 3.78 -4.74 1.91
C VAL A 45 3.43 -3.37 2.45
N THR A 46 3.81 -2.34 1.72
CA THR A 46 3.47 -0.95 2.03
C THR A 46 2.24 -0.53 1.24
N ARG A 47 1.18 -0.14 1.95
CA ARG A 47 -0.07 0.39 1.39
C ARG A 47 -0.22 1.86 1.74
N THR A 48 -0.13 2.74 0.76
CA THR A 48 -0.36 4.18 0.90
C THR A 48 -1.74 4.53 0.35
N VAL A 49 -2.56 5.22 1.13
CA VAL A 49 -3.89 5.71 0.74
C VAL A 49 -4.01 7.21 0.98
N CYS A 50 -4.67 7.92 0.09
CA CYS A 50 -5.01 9.32 0.28
C CYS A 50 -6.50 9.53 0.08
N ASP A 51 -7.17 9.94 1.16
CA ASP A 51 -8.62 10.19 1.18
C ASP A 51 -9.04 11.43 0.37
N ARG A 52 -8.08 12.23 -0.14
CA ARG A 52 -8.37 13.46 -0.86
C ARG A 52 -8.52 13.28 -2.37
N CYS A 53 -7.74 12.39 -2.96
CA CYS A 53 -7.73 12.14 -4.40
C CYS A 53 -7.89 10.66 -4.74
N ASP A 54 -8.41 9.89 -3.79
CA ASP A 54 -8.61 8.44 -3.87
C ASP A 54 -7.37 7.71 -4.40
N TYR A 55 -6.18 8.20 -4.02
CA TYR A 55 -4.92 7.61 -4.44
C TYR A 55 -4.63 6.42 -3.55
N LEU A 56 -4.48 5.25 -4.14
CA LEU A 56 -4.11 4.01 -3.48
C LEU A 56 -2.88 3.43 -4.17
N MET A 57 -1.86 3.11 -3.39
CA MET A 57 -0.67 2.43 -3.88
C MET A 57 -0.28 1.34 -2.91
N VAL A 58 -0.05 0.14 -3.43
CA VAL A 58 0.39 -1.05 -2.71
C VAL A 58 1.69 -1.50 -3.37
N LEU A 59 2.77 -1.54 -2.60
CA LEU A 59 4.11 -1.90 -3.08
C LEU A 59 4.81 -2.85 -2.10
N CYS A 60 5.65 -3.74 -2.62
CA CYS A 60 6.51 -4.59 -1.79
C CYS A 60 7.64 -3.74 -1.20
N THR A 61 7.93 -3.91 0.09
CA THR A 61 8.76 -2.93 0.84
C THR A 61 10.25 -3.00 0.51
N GLN A 62 10.81 -4.17 0.25
CA GLN A 62 12.22 -4.37 -0.11
C GLN A 62 12.43 -4.35 -1.62
N SER A 63 11.51 -4.96 -2.38
CA SER A 63 11.67 -5.09 -3.83
C SER A 63 11.20 -3.86 -4.63
N ASP A 64 10.53 -2.90 -3.97
CA ASP A 64 9.88 -1.73 -4.60
C ASP A 64 8.92 -2.10 -5.75
N VAL A 65 8.46 -3.35 -5.80
CA VAL A 65 7.53 -3.83 -6.83
C VAL A 65 6.15 -3.28 -6.54
N VAL A 66 5.59 -2.54 -7.50
CA VAL A 66 4.22 -2.03 -7.41
C VAL A 66 3.22 -3.16 -7.65
N VAL A 67 2.52 -3.56 -6.61
CA VAL A 67 1.49 -4.60 -6.64
C VAL A 67 0.20 -4.03 -7.20
N ASP A 68 -0.25 -2.92 -6.64
CA ASP A 68 -1.48 -2.27 -7.07
C ASP A 68 -1.29 -0.76 -7.00
N ALA A 69 -1.76 -0.06 -8.00
CA ALA A 69 -1.71 1.39 -8.04
C ALA A 69 -3.00 1.86 -8.69
N TYR A 70 -3.82 2.49 -7.88
CA TYR A 70 -5.05 3.11 -8.30
C TYR A 70 -4.96 4.61 -8.07
N MET A 71 -5.38 5.35 -9.08
CA MET A 71 -5.64 6.77 -8.98
C MET A 71 -6.99 7.00 -9.65
N ALA A 72 -7.89 7.71 -8.95
CA ALA A 72 -9.04 8.26 -9.62
C ALA A 72 -8.54 9.35 -10.58
N GLY A 73 -8.62 9.06 -11.88
CA GLY A 73 -8.44 10.08 -12.91
C GLY A 73 -9.56 11.11 -12.77
N PHE A 74 -9.19 12.38 -12.62
CA PHE A 74 -10.12 13.48 -12.82
C PHE A 74 -10.73 13.44 -14.24
#